data_AF-A0AAV6WNR2-F1
#
_entry.id   AF-A0AAV6WNR2-F1
#
_cell.length_a   1.000
_cell.length_b   1.000
_cell.length_c   1.000
_cell.angle_alpha   90.00
_cell.angle_beta   90.00
_cell.angle_gamma   90.00
#
_symmetry.space_group_name_H-M   'P 1'
#
loop_
_entity.id
_entity.type
_entity.pdbx_description
1 polymer ?
#
loop_
_entity_poly.entity_id
_entity_poly.type
_entity_poly.pdbx_seq_one_letter_code
_entity_poly.pdbx_strand_id
1 'polypeptide(L)'
;MELATLLLVLSLITVSIYFHVQNSNSRRRKAGGKFPPGPYPFPIIGNIHQLGKSPHRTIAKLCKTYGPIMSLKLGTRSVVIVSSPELAKEVLLKHDQICSGRAIPVAAQAQDLYKQSMGFLPVDSNEWKKLRKIYKEQLFSTHRLDASQGLRREKVKQLCDYLEECCVSGRAVNIEEAAFTTTLNLMSSTLFSVDFGNYDDPNSSTQKLKEAVQGVSTSLTSPNLADYFPILRIIDPQGLKKRAEFCFGKLLAIFEDLINQRLESRQNGSPKKNDLLEALLDQREQYDISLKEIKYILFDATPYSGNWKFEFGIKSEEVDMKEKFGLSLRLRREKVKQLCDYLEECCVSGRAVNIEEAAFTTTLNLMSSTLFSVDFGNYDDPNSSTQKLKEAVQGVSTSLTSPNLADYFPILRIIDPQGLKKRAEFCFGKLLAIFEDLINQRLESRQNGSPKKNDLLEALLDQREQYDISLKEIKYILFGGSTQGCSIQAMKSKGSFSP
;
A
#
# COMPACT_ATOMS: atom_id res chain seq x y z
N MET A 1 -28.22 42.69 2.73
CA MET A 1 -27.26 42.55 3.84
C MET A 1 -26.20 41.48 3.58
N GLU A 2 -26.45 40.46 2.74
CA GLU A 2 -25.52 39.35 2.54
C GLU A 2 -24.26 39.67 1.71
N LEU A 3 -24.34 40.57 0.73
CA LEU A 3 -23.19 40.94 -0.10
C LEU A 3 -22.17 41.80 0.69
N ALA A 4 -22.66 42.72 1.52
CA ALA A 4 -21.82 43.60 2.32
C ALA A 4 -21.07 42.83 3.41
N THR A 5 -21.74 41.88 4.08
CA THR A 5 -21.08 41.00 5.06
C THR A 5 -20.06 40.08 4.40
N LEU A 6 -20.35 39.53 3.21
CA LEU A 6 -19.40 38.73 2.44
C LEU A 6 -18.14 39.53 2.06
N LEU A 7 -18.30 40.76 1.55
CA LEU A 7 -17.19 41.63 1.17
C LEU A 7 -16.34 42.04 2.38
N LEU A 8 -16.96 42.27 3.53
CA LEU A 8 -16.27 42.61 4.79
C LEU A 8 -15.49 41.40 5.33
N VAL A 9 -16.04 40.19 5.23
CA VAL A 9 -15.31 38.96 5.58
C VAL A 9 -14.13 38.73 4.65
N LEU A 10 -14.32 38.92 3.32
CA LEU A 10 -13.23 38.79 2.34
C LEU A 10 -12.13 39.83 2.56
N SER A 11 -12.48 41.08 2.86
CA SER A 11 -11.50 42.13 3.13
C SER A 11 -10.70 41.84 4.40
N LEU A 12 -11.35 41.38 5.48
CA LEU A 12 -10.67 40.96 6.71
C LEU A 12 -9.73 39.76 6.47
N ILE A 13 -10.14 38.79 5.64
CA ILE A 13 -9.29 37.66 5.25
C ILE A 13 -8.06 38.14 4.47
N THR A 14 -8.23 39.03 3.48
CA THR A 14 -7.10 39.55 2.68
C THR A 14 -6.10 40.36 3.51
N VAL A 15 -6.60 41.21 4.42
CA VAL A 15 -5.76 41.98 5.35
C VAL A 15 -5.01 41.04 6.29
N SER A 16 -5.70 40.04 6.86
CA SER A 16 -5.07 39.02 7.69
C SER A 16 -3.98 38.24 6.95
N ILE A 17 -4.23 37.82 5.70
CA ILE A 17 -3.23 37.16 4.84
C ILE A 17 -2.03 38.09 4.59
N TYR A 18 -2.26 39.35 4.25
CA TYR A 18 -1.21 40.34 3.98
C TYR A 18 -0.30 40.55 5.20
N PHE A 19 -0.87 40.80 6.37
CA PHE A 19 -0.11 40.96 7.61
C PHE A 19 0.62 39.67 7.99
N HIS A 20 0.01 38.51 7.76
CA HIS A 20 0.65 37.24 8.08
C HIS A 20 1.83 36.91 7.16
N VAL A 21 1.75 37.26 5.86
CA VAL A 21 2.85 37.15 4.89
C VAL A 21 4.00 38.08 5.26
N GLN A 22 3.70 39.35 5.54
CA GLN A 22 4.67 40.36 6.00
C GLN A 22 5.39 39.90 7.28
N ASN A 23 4.64 39.44 8.28
CA ASN A 23 5.19 38.99 9.56
C ASN A 23 5.96 37.67 9.45
N SER A 24 5.53 36.76 8.56
CA SER A 24 6.25 35.50 8.26
C SER A 24 7.61 35.78 7.60
N ASN A 25 7.66 36.68 6.61
CA ASN A 25 8.90 37.11 5.95
C ASN A 25 9.84 37.86 6.91
N SER A 26 9.29 38.69 7.81
CA SER A 26 10.04 39.38 8.86
C SER A 26 10.63 38.42 9.90
N ARG A 27 9.84 37.42 10.36
CA ARG A 27 10.31 36.38 11.29
C ARG A 27 11.37 35.46 10.67
N ARG A 28 11.24 35.11 9.38
CA ARG A 28 12.29 34.38 8.62
C ARG A 28 13.60 35.18 8.53
N ARG A 29 13.52 36.50 8.38
CA ARG A 29 14.71 37.38 8.38
C ARG A 29 15.34 37.52 9.77
N LYS A 30 14.56 37.51 10.85
CA LYS A 30 15.05 37.67 12.24
C LYS A 30 15.55 36.37 12.88
N ALA A 31 15.05 35.21 12.48
CA ALA A 31 15.53 33.91 12.95
C ALA A 31 16.81 33.52 12.18
N GLY A 32 17.97 33.99 12.63
CA GLY A 32 19.29 33.70 12.05
C GLY A 32 19.76 32.24 12.04
N GLY A 33 18.86 31.26 12.18
CA GLY A 33 19.12 29.84 11.99
C GLY A 33 18.51 29.36 10.67
N LYS A 34 19.35 28.92 9.73
CA LYS A 34 18.92 28.48 8.40
C LYS A 34 18.13 27.18 8.51
N PHE A 35 16.80 27.26 8.61
CA PHE A 35 15.94 26.10 8.35
C PHE A 35 16.21 25.57 6.94
N PRO A 36 16.13 24.24 6.71
CA PRO A 36 16.22 23.68 5.38
C PRO A 36 15.25 24.37 4.41
N PRO A 37 15.61 24.52 3.13
CA PRO A 37 14.75 25.13 2.12
C PRO A 37 13.40 24.40 2.02
N GLY A 38 12.38 25.03 1.47
CA GLY A 38 11.09 24.39 1.30
C GLY A 38 10.03 25.30 0.72
N PRO A 39 8.92 24.73 0.22
CA PRO A 39 7.82 25.49 -0.36
C PRO A 39 7.23 26.45 0.66
N TYR A 40 6.77 27.62 0.19
CA TYR A 40 6.17 28.63 1.05
C TYR A 40 4.93 28.07 1.77
N PRO A 41 4.88 28.08 3.12
CA PRO A 41 3.73 27.59 3.87
C PRO A 41 2.63 28.65 3.93
N PHE A 42 1.38 28.25 3.61
CA PHE A 42 0.24 29.15 3.78
C PHE A 42 -0.06 29.41 5.26
N PRO A 43 -0.66 30.57 5.60
CA PRO A 43 -1.18 30.82 6.94
C PRO A 43 -2.08 29.67 7.42
N ILE A 44 -1.97 29.31 8.70
CA ILE A 44 -2.76 28.27 9.39
C ILE A 44 -2.48 26.84 8.88
N ILE A 45 -2.77 26.54 7.61
CA ILE A 45 -2.72 25.19 7.04
C ILE A 45 -1.32 24.73 6.61
N GLY A 46 -0.39 25.67 6.40
CA GLY A 46 0.95 25.38 5.92
C GLY A 46 0.96 24.77 4.50
N ASN A 47 1.64 23.64 4.34
CA ASN A 47 1.84 22.89 3.10
C ASN A 47 0.88 21.71 2.92
N ILE A 48 -0.09 21.49 3.83
CA ILE A 48 -1.04 20.34 3.75
C ILE A 48 -1.75 20.31 2.39
N HIS A 49 -2.17 21.48 1.89
CA HIS A 49 -2.87 21.63 0.62
C HIS A 49 -2.08 21.12 -0.60
N GLN A 50 -0.76 20.95 -0.49
CA GLN A 50 0.10 20.51 -1.58
C GLN A 50 0.22 18.99 -1.66
N LEU A 51 -0.03 18.26 -0.57
CA LEU A 51 0.31 16.83 -0.46
C LEU A 51 -0.57 15.90 -1.32
N GLY A 52 -1.84 16.25 -1.51
CA GLY A 52 -2.79 15.47 -2.31
C GLY A 52 -3.04 14.05 -1.77
N LYS A 53 -3.52 13.16 -2.65
CA LYS A 53 -3.87 11.76 -2.29
C LYS A 53 -2.66 10.85 -2.06
N SER A 54 -1.50 11.18 -2.63
CA SER A 54 -0.27 10.39 -2.51
C SER A 54 0.88 11.25 -1.98
N PRO A 55 0.90 11.56 -0.67
CA PRO A 55 1.84 12.50 -0.07
C PRO A 55 3.30 12.19 -0.40
N HIS A 56 3.70 10.91 -0.34
CA HIS A 56 5.07 10.48 -0.62
C HIS A 56 5.53 10.85 -2.04
N ARG A 57 4.66 10.75 -3.07
CA ARG A 57 5.00 11.12 -4.45
C ARG A 57 5.14 12.63 -4.62
N THR A 58 4.26 13.39 -3.98
CA THR A 58 4.33 14.86 -3.99
C THR A 58 5.60 15.32 -3.28
N ILE A 59 5.91 14.75 -2.11
CA ILE A 59 7.13 15.04 -1.35
C ILE A 59 8.37 14.73 -2.19
N ALA A 60 8.43 13.58 -2.87
CA ALA A 60 9.54 13.25 -3.76
C ALA A 60 9.72 14.25 -4.90
N LYS A 61 8.64 14.76 -5.50
CA LYS A 61 8.71 15.83 -6.50
C LYS A 61 9.23 17.14 -5.91
N LEU A 62 8.78 17.52 -4.72
CA LEU A 62 9.27 18.71 -4.02
C LEU A 62 10.76 18.59 -3.68
N CYS A 63 11.24 17.42 -3.26
CA CYS A 63 12.66 17.18 -3.01
C CYS A 63 13.53 17.40 -4.26
N LYS A 64 13.03 17.11 -5.47
CA LYS A 64 13.75 17.42 -6.72
C LYS A 64 13.93 18.94 -6.93
N THR A 65 13.07 19.77 -6.35
CA THR A 65 13.10 21.23 -6.48
C THR A 65 13.85 21.91 -5.33
N TYR A 66 13.60 21.48 -4.09
CA TYR A 66 14.15 22.13 -2.89
C TYR A 66 15.42 21.45 -2.36
N GLY A 67 15.77 20.29 -2.89
CA GLY A 67 16.95 19.51 -2.50
C GLY A 67 16.64 18.34 -1.56
N PRO A 68 17.68 17.57 -1.22
CA PRO A 68 17.52 16.29 -0.52
C PRO A 68 17.16 16.44 0.97
N ILE A 69 17.32 17.65 1.53
CA ILE A 69 16.81 18.06 2.84
C ILE A 69 15.92 19.27 2.68
N MET A 70 14.66 19.18 3.14
CA MET A 70 13.70 20.27 3.00
C MET A 70 12.75 20.37 4.20
N SER A 71 12.13 21.54 4.39
CA SER A 71 11.16 21.80 5.45
C SER A 71 9.75 21.94 4.89
N LEU A 72 8.79 21.30 5.56
CA LEU A 72 7.35 21.47 5.36
C LEU A 72 6.68 21.88 6.67
N LYS A 73 5.59 22.64 6.58
CA LYS A 73 4.73 22.97 7.71
C LYS A 73 3.38 22.28 7.55
N LEU A 74 3.03 21.34 8.41
CA LEU A 74 1.74 20.65 8.39
C LEU A 74 0.86 21.20 9.50
N GLY A 75 0.00 22.17 9.18
CA GLY A 75 -0.77 22.91 10.18
C GLY A 75 0.17 23.64 11.15
N THR A 76 0.14 23.27 12.42
CA THR A 76 1.04 23.82 13.44
C THR A 76 2.36 23.06 13.58
N ARG A 77 2.56 21.95 12.87
CA ARG A 77 3.77 21.10 12.96
C ARG A 77 4.80 21.48 11.90
N SER A 78 6.06 21.60 12.29
CA SER A 78 7.19 21.69 11.36
C SER A 78 7.77 20.30 11.14
N VAL A 79 7.96 19.92 9.89
CA VAL A 79 8.48 18.61 9.47
C VAL A 79 9.68 18.83 8.58
N VAL A 80 10.79 18.15 8.89
CA VAL A 80 11.96 18.10 8.02
C VAL A 80 11.92 16.78 7.26
N ILE A 81 12.05 16.86 5.94
CA ILE A 81 12.11 15.72 5.05
C ILE A 81 13.56 15.46 4.66
N VAL A 82 13.97 14.20 4.74
CA VAL A 82 15.25 13.70 4.26
C VAL A 82 14.98 12.69 3.14
N SER A 83 15.67 12.85 2.01
CA SER A 83 15.37 12.11 0.77
C SER A 83 16.60 11.65 0.00
N SER A 84 17.76 11.57 0.66
CA SER A 84 18.95 10.87 0.11
C SER A 84 19.48 9.81 1.08
N PRO A 85 20.08 8.72 0.58
CA PRO A 85 20.68 7.68 1.42
C PRO A 85 21.76 8.22 2.36
N GLU A 86 22.58 9.17 1.89
CA GLU A 86 23.68 9.75 2.66
C GLU A 86 23.15 10.53 3.87
N LEU A 87 22.11 11.35 3.65
CA LEU A 87 21.48 12.09 4.74
C LEU A 87 20.68 11.18 5.68
N ALA A 88 20.04 10.14 5.14
CA ALA A 88 19.37 9.14 5.96
C ALA A 88 20.37 8.44 6.89
N LYS A 89 21.58 8.13 6.41
CA LYS A 89 22.68 7.58 7.21
C LYS A 89 23.12 8.56 8.32
N GLU A 90 23.26 9.84 8.00
CA GLU A 90 23.61 10.86 9.01
C GLU A 90 22.55 10.96 10.11
N VAL A 91 21.25 10.97 9.75
CA VAL A 91 20.15 11.11 10.71
C VAL A 91 19.88 9.84 11.51
N LEU A 92 19.88 8.67 10.86
CA LEU A 92 19.44 7.41 11.47
C LEU A 92 20.57 6.60 12.12
N LEU A 93 21.84 6.90 11.82
CA LEU A 93 22.98 6.20 12.43
C LEU A 93 23.90 7.13 13.24
N LYS A 94 24.28 8.28 12.69
CA LYS A 94 25.28 9.16 13.32
C LYS A 94 24.67 10.09 14.37
N HIS A 95 23.44 10.54 14.14
CA HIS A 95 22.68 11.42 15.04
C HIS A 95 21.41 10.74 15.56
N ASP A 96 21.42 9.40 15.61
CA ASP A 96 20.28 8.55 15.94
C ASP A 96 19.66 8.89 17.30
N GLN A 97 20.46 9.12 18.34
CA GLN A 97 19.99 9.45 19.68
C GLN A 97 19.11 10.70 19.69
N ILE A 98 19.55 11.77 19.02
CA ILE A 98 18.83 13.06 18.96
C ILE A 98 17.59 12.94 18.06
N CYS A 99 17.69 12.14 16.98
CA CYS A 99 16.62 11.96 16.00
C CYS A 99 15.67 10.78 16.31
N SER A 100 15.83 10.13 17.45
CA SER A 100 15.04 8.96 17.86
C SER A 100 13.62 9.29 18.34
N GLY A 101 13.32 10.58 18.56
CA GLY A 101 12.04 11.05 19.06
C GLY A 101 10.84 10.56 18.23
N ARG A 102 9.72 10.27 18.92
CA ARG A 102 8.49 9.75 18.30
C ARG A 102 7.42 10.82 18.18
N ALA A 103 6.88 10.98 16.99
CA ALA A 103 5.63 11.74 16.80
C ALA A 103 4.46 10.83 17.17
N ILE A 104 3.74 11.17 18.24
CA ILE A 104 2.62 10.37 18.75
C ILE A 104 1.31 10.86 18.12
N PRO A 105 0.64 10.05 17.27
CA PRO A 105 -0.67 10.39 16.74
C PRO A 105 -1.72 10.43 17.85
N VAL A 106 -2.75 11.27 17.70
CA VAL A 106 -3.87 11.35 18.65
C VAL A 106 -4.57 9.99 18.78
N ALA A 107 -4.65 9.20 17.71
CA ALA A 107 -5.19 7.85 17.75
C ALA A 107 -4.41 6.89 18.67
N ALA A 108 -3.10 7.08 18.83
CA ALA A 108 -2.27 6.28 19.74
C ALA A 108 -2.54 6.59 21.22
N GLN A 109 -3.33 7.62 21.54
CA GLN A 109 -3.82 7.85 22.90
C GLN A 109 -4.89 6.83 23.31
N ALA A 110 -5.53 6.18 22.34
CA ALA A 110 -6.53 5.16 22.62
C ALA A 110 -5.91 3.99 23.37
N GLN A 111 -6.61 3.49 24.39
CA GLN A 111 -6.12 2.44 25.28
C GLN A 111 -4.72 2.73 25.88
N ASP A 112 -4.32 4.00 25.99
CA ASP A 112 -2.97 4.40 26.41
C ASP A 112 -1.83 3.73 25.61
N LEU A 113 -2.08 3.35 24.33
CA LEU A 113 -1.12 2.61 23.51
C LEU A 113 0.26 3.30 23.46
N TYR A 114 0.30 4.62 23.35
CA TYR A 114 1.55 5.39 23.32
C TYR A 114 2.44 5.23 24.56
N LYS A 115 1.88 4.82 25.70
CA LYS A 115 2.62 4.56 26.95
C LYS A 115 3.08 3.10 27.08
N GLN A 116 2.62 2.21 26.21
CA GLN A 116 2.83 0.76 26.35
C GLN A 116 3.59 0.17 25.15
N SER A 117 3.37 0.72 23.95
CA SER A 117 3.95 0.25 22.70
C SER A 117 5.41 0.69 22.54
N MET A 118 6.28 -0.25 22.17
CA MET A 118 7.68 0.03 21.82
C MET A 118 7.79 1.02 20.65
N GLY A 119 6.78 1.06 19.76
CA GLY A 119 6.73 1.98 18.63
C GLY A 119 6.65 3.46 19.03
N PHE A 120 6.06 3.76 20.18
CA PHE A 120 5.80 5.13 20.64
C PHE A 120 6.59 5.54 21.88
N LEU A 121 7.09 4.57 22.67
CA LEU A 121 7.91 4.84 23.85
C LEU A 121 9.21 5.58 23.49
N PRO A 122 9.71 6.46 24.38
CA PRO A 122 11.01 7.09 24.22
C PRO A 122 12.13 6.05 24.19
N VAL A 123 13.02 6.12 23.19
CA VAL A 123 14.06 5.10 22.94
C VAL A 123 15.03 4.90 24.10
N ASP A 124 15.28 5.93 24.90
CA ASP A 124 16.21 5.82 26.04
C ASP A 124 15.58 5.34 27.34
N SER A 125 14.25 5.13 27.36
CA SER A 125 13.55 4.66 28.56
C SER A 125 13.89 3.19 28.86
N ASN A 126 13.82 2.84 30.15
CA ASN A 126 14.06 1.46 30.58
C ASN A 126 13.03 0.50 30.00
N GLU A 127 11.78 0.96 29.85
CA GLU A 127 10.67 0.22 29.26
C GLU A 127 10.94 -0.08 27.78
N TRP A 128 11.37 0.91 26.99
CA TRP A 128 11.70 0.69 25.59
C TRP A 128 12.84 -0.33 25.43
N LYS A 129 13.91 -0.18 26.23
CA LYS A 129 15.07 -1.11 26.21
C LYS A 129 14.65 -2.53 26.60
N LYS A 130 13.78 -2.67 27.61
CA LYS A 130 13.19 -3.95 28.03
C LYS A 130 12.42 -4.60 26.89
N LEU A 131 11.47 -3.89 26.28
CA LEU A 131 10.68 -4.41 25.16
C LEU A 131 11.57 -4.77 23.96
N ARG A 132 12.50 -3.89 23.58
CA ARG A 132 13.44 -4.12 22.47
C ARG A 132 14.26 -5.40 22.67
N LYS A 133 14.71 -5.67 23.90
CA LYS A 133 15.40 -6.90 24.27
C LYS A 133 14.50 -8.12 24.09
N ILE A 134 13.26 -8.08 24.60
CA ILE A 134 12.28 -9.16 24.47
C ILE A 134 12.04 -9.50 22.99
N TYR A 135 11.75 -8.50 22.14
CA TYR A 135 11.55 -8.72 20.70
C TYR A 135 12.77 -9.36 20.03
N LYS A 136 13.96 -8.85 20.34
CA LYS A 136 15.21 -9.36 19.77
C LYS A 136 15.45 -10.82 20.16
N GLU A 137 15.21 -11.18 21.41
CA GLU A 137 15.51 -12.51 21.94
C GLU A 137 14.42 -13.53 21.61
N GLN A 138 13.14 -13.14 21.75
CA GLN A 138 12.00 -14.06 21.68
C GLN A 138 11.30 -14.11 20.32
N LEU A 139 11.36 -13.06 19.51
CA LEU A 139 10.66 -13.02 18.22
C LEU A 139 11.61 -13.01 17.02
N PHE A 140 12.64 -12.17 17.05
CA PHE A 140 13.51 -11.90 15.91
C PHE A 140 14.92 -12.50 16.04
N SER A 141 15.14 -13.44 16.96
CA SER A 141 16.41 -14.14 17.05
C SER A 141 16.54 -15.14 15.89
N THR A 142 17.76 -15.35 15.39
CA THR A 142 18.02 -16.29 14.29
C THR A 142 17.43 -17.67 14.58
N HIS A 143 17.63 -18.18 15.79
CA HIS A 143 17.06 -19.46 16.23
C HIS A 143 15.52 -19.50 16.11
N ARG A 144 14.81 -18.42 16.48
CA ARG A 144 13.34 -18.35 16.36
C ARG A 144 12.89 -18.25 14.91
N LEU A 145 13.62 -17.50 14.09
CA LEU A 145 13.36 -17.38 12.66
C LEU A 145 13.60 -18.71 11.93
N ASP A 146 14.61 -19.47 12.31
CA ASP A 146 14.91 -20.79 11.74
C ASP A 146 13.88 -21.83 12.21
N ALA A 147 13.56 -21.86 13.51
CA ALA A 147 12.55 -22.77 14.06
C ALA A 147 11.15 -22.56 13.46
N SER A 148 10.84 -21.35 13.00
CA SER A 148 9.57 -21.02 12.33
C SER A 148 9.58 -21.28 10.81
N GLN A 149 10.67 -21.79 10.24
CA GLN A 149 10.75 -22.12 8.80
C GLN A 149 9.70 -23.15 8.39
N GLY A 150 9.50 -24.20 9.21
CA GLY A 150 8.47 -25.21 8.96
C GLY A 150 7.07 -24.60 8.87
N LEU A 151 6.75 -23.70 9.80
CA LEU A 151 5.48 -22.98 9.82
C LEU A 151 5.30 -22.08 8.59
N ARG A 152 6.35 -21.32 8.21
CA ARG A 152 6.30 -20.49 6.98
C ARG A 152 6.02 -21.35 5.75
N ARG A 153 6.70 -22.48 5.62
CA ARG A 153 6.51 -23.40 4.50
C ARG A 153 5.10 -23.98 4.48
N GLU A 154 4.56 -24.33 5.64
CA GLU A 154 3.17 -24.79 5.79
C GLU A 154 2.18 -23.72 5.29
N LYS A 155 2.32 -22.46 5.72
CA LYS A 155 1.39 -21.40 5.30
C LYS A 155 1.51 -21.04 3.82
N VAL A 156 2.72 -21.07 3.26
CA VAL A 156 2.92 -20.91 1.81
C VAL A 156 2.27 -22.07 1.03
N LYS A 157 2.43 -23.31 1.51
CA LYS A 157 1.77 -24.47 0.90
C LYS A 157 0.25 -24.33 0.92
N GLN A 158 -0.34 -23.92 2.05
CA GLN A 158 -1.79 -23.68 2.14
C GLN A 158 -2.28 -22.62 1.14
N LEU A 159 -1.53 -21.53 0.95
CA LEU A 159 -1.84 -20.53 -0.08
C LEU A 159 -1.79 -21.15 -1.47
N CYS A 160 -0.77 -21.97 -1.76
CA CYS A 160 -0.62 -22.63 -3.04
C CYS A 160 -1.72 -23.65 -3.34
N ASP A 161 -2.10 -24.46 -2.36
CA ASP A 161 -3.21 -25.40 -2.46
C ASP A 161 -4.52 -24.65 -2.78
N TYR A 162 -4.78 -23.51 -2.11
CA TYR A 162 -5.93 -22.65 -2.39
C TYR A 162 -5.89 -22.08 -3.83
N LEU A 163 -4.73 -21.60 -4.30
CA LEU A 163 -4.57 -21.06 -5.64
C LEU A 163 -4.75 -22.15 -6.72
N GLU A 164 -4.25 -23.36 -6.49
CA GLU A 164 -4.45 -24.49 -7.41
C GLU A 164 -5.92 -24.91 -7.46
N GLU A 165 -6.61 -24.96 -6.31
CA GLU A 165 -8.04 -25.26 -6.27
C GLU A 165 -8.86 -24.22 -7.04
N CYS A 166 -8.58 -22.93 -6.83
CA CYS A 166 -9.22 -21.85 -7.58
C CYS A 166 -8.94 -21.97 -9.08
N CYS A 167 -7.72 -22.35 -9.46
CA CYS A 167 -7.34 -22.58 -10.85
C CYS A 167 -8.13 -23.73 -11.49
N VAL A 168 -8.24 -24.87 -10.81
CA VAL A 168 -8.95 -26.06 -11.31
C VAL A 168 -10.45 -25.81 -11.42
N SER A 169 -11.02 -25.10 -10.45
CA SER A 169 -12.45 -24.73 -10.43
C SER A 169 -12.80 -23.53 -11.30
N GLY A 170 -11.80 -22.84 -11.88
CA GLY A 170 -11.99 -21.62 -12.65
C GLY A 170 -12.50 -20.44 -11.82
N ARG A 171 -12.33 -20.47 -10.50
CA ARG A 171 -12.71 -19.39 -9.57
C ARG A 171 -11.70 -18.24 -9.67
N ALA A 172 -12.21 -17.01 -9.70
CA ALA A 172 -11.37 -15.82 -9.59
C ALA A 172 -10.82 -15.69 -8.16
N VAL A 173 -9.57 -15.27 -8.03
CA VAL A 173 -8.89 -15.08 -6.74
C VAL A 173 -8.79 -13.61 -6.40
N ASN A 174 -9.22 -13.24 -5.20
CA ASN A 174 -8.88 -11.95 -4.61
C ASN A 174 -7.50 -12.04 -3.95
N ILE A 175 -6.48 -11.56 -4.65
CA ILE A 175 -5.08 -11.64 -4.20
C ILE A 175 -4.87 -10.87 -2.89
N GLU A 176 -5.54 -9.71 -2.74
CA GLU A 176 -5.48 -8.91 -1.51
C GLU A 176 -5.92 -9.78 -0.33
N GLU A 177 -7.10 -10.39 -0.45
CA GLU A 177 -7.65 -11.24 0.61
C GLU A 177 -6.80 -12.49 0.87
N ALA A 178 -6.33 -13.17 -0.18
CA ALA A 178 -5.48 -14.35 -0.03
C ALA A 178 -4.16 -14.02 0.68
N ALA A 179 -3.49 -12.92 0.30
CA ALA A 179 -2.27 -12.47 0.97
C ALA A 179 -2.53 -12.09 2.44
N PHE A 180 -3.70 -11.50 2.72
CA PHE A 180 -4.05 -11.05 4.07
C PHE A 180 -4.27 -12.26 4.96
N THR A 181 -5.07 -13.21 4.51
CA THR A 181 -5.35 -14.47 5.21
C THR A 181 -4.05 -15.25 5.47
N THR A 182 -3.17 -15.36 4.47
CA THR A 182 -1.87 -16.03 4.62
C THR A 182 -1.02 -15.35 5.70
N THR A 183 -0.89 -14.02 5.63
CA THR A 183 -0.08 -13.23 6.57
C THR A 183 -0.66 -13.29 7.99
N LEU A 184 -1.99 -13.20 8.10
CA LEU A 184 -2.69 -13.31 9.36
C LEU A 184 -2.45 -14.68 9.98
N ASN A 185 -2.62 -15.77 9.23
CA ASN A 185 -2.40 -17.14 9.71
C ASN A 185 -0.95 -17.39 10.09
N LEU A 186 0.01 -16.91 9.30
CA LEU A 186 1.42 -17.02 9.64
C LEU A 186 1.72 -16.35 10.98
N MET A 187 1.24 -15.12 11.16
CA MET A 187 1.51 -14.36 12.38
C MET A 187 0.72 -14.89 13.57
N SER A 188 -0.55 -15.22 13.42
CA SER A 188 -1.36 -15.80 14.49
C SER A 188 -0.84 -17.16 14.93
N SER A 189 -0.35 -18.00 14.00
CA SER A 189 0.31 -19.25 14.35
C SER A 189 1.66 -19.01 15.04
N THR A 190 2.43 -18.02 14.62
CA THR A 190 3.71 -17.67 15.27
C THR A 190 3.50 -17.14 16.70
N LEU A 191 2.44 -16.36 16.91
CA LEU A 191 2.15 -15.73 18.20
C LEU A 191 1.39 -16.64 19.16
N PHE A 192 0.46 -17.45 18.65
CA PHE A 192 -0.55 -18.16 19.45
C PHE A 192 -0.72 -19.66 19.11
N SER A 193 -0.06 -20.15 18.06
CA SER A 193 -0.32 -21.46 17.45
C SER A 193 -1.80 -21.67 17.09
N VAL A 194 -2.42 -20.65 16.46
CA VAL A 194 -3.81 -20.64 15.99
C VAL A 194 -3.86 -20.01 14.60
N ASP A 195 -4.64 -20.58 13.68
CA ASP A 195 -5.01 -19.93 12.43
C ASP A 195 -6.32 -19.16 12.61
N PHE A 196 -6.28 -17.84 12.44
CA PHE A 196 -7.47 -17.01 12.55
C PHE A 196 -8.22 -16.84 11.23
N GLY A 197 -7.61 -17.24 10.12
CA GLY A 197 -8.03 -17.01 8.75
C GLY A 197 -8.50 -18.27 8.03
N ASN A 198 -9.59 -18.17 7.30
CA ASN A 198 -10.02 -19.17 6.33
C ASN A 198 -10.14 -18.54 4.94
N TYR A 199 -9.63 -19.21 3.90
CA TYR A 199 -9.68 -18.72 2.51
C TYR A 199 -11.09 -18.80 1.90
N ASP A 200 -11.92 -19.76 2.32
CA ASP A 200 -13.24 -20.03 1.71
C ASP A 200 -14.43 -19.48 2.54
N ASP A 201 -14.20 -18.91 3.71
CA ASP A 201 -15.25 -18.34 4.56
C ASP A 201 -15.02 -16.85 4.90
N PRO A 202 -15.58 -15.94 4.08
CA PRO A 202 -15.54 -14.50 4.34
C PRO A 202 -16.33 -14.04 5.57
N ASN A 203 -17.18 -14.90 6.16
CA ASN A 203 -18.04 -14.56 7.31
C ASN A 203 -17.55 -15.15 8.64
N SER A 204 -16.44 -15.89 8.61
CA SER A 204 -15.82 -16.49 9.80
C SER A 204 -15.34 -15.45 10.82
N SER A 205 -14.94 -15.92 12.01
CA SER A 205 -14.22 -15.13 13.04
C SER A 205 -13.04 -14.34 12.48
N THR A 206 -12.48 -14.77 11.34
CA THR A 206 -11.49 -14.05 10.52
C THR A 206 -11.90 -12.63 10.18
N GLN A 207 -13.14 -12.41 9.73
CA GLN A 207 -13.59 -11.10 9.26
C GLN A 207 -13.66 -10.09 10.39
N LYS A 208 -14.12 -10.51 11.57
CA LYS A 208 -14.15 -9.67 12.77
C LYS A 208 -12.75 -9.24 13.22
N LEU A 209 -11.77 -10.14 13.11
CA LEU A 209 -10.37 -9.85 13.43
C LEU A 209 -9.73 -8.96 12.37
N LYS A 210 -9.96 -9.26 11.08
CA LYS A 210 -9.54 -8.46 9.92
C LYS A 210 -10.01 -7.01 10.05
N GLU A 211 -11.30 -6.80 10.33
CA GLU A 211 -11.86 -5.46 10.55
C GLU A 211 -11.21 -4.73 11.73
N ALA A 212 -10.87 -5.46 12.80
CA ALA A 212 -10.19 -4.88 13.96
C ALA A 212 -8.76 -4.45 13.60
N VAL A 213 -7.97 -5.33 12.97
CA VAL A 213 -6.60 -5.06 12.51
C VAL A 213 -6.57 -3.92 11.48
N GLN A 214 -7.45 -3.96 10.48
CA GLN A 214 -7.59 -2.87 9.50
C GLN A 214 -8.04 -1.58 10.17
N GLY A 215 -8.95 -1.65 11.15
CA GLY A 215 -9.38 -0.50 11.93
C GLY A 215 -8.25 0.14 12.72
N VAL A 216 -7.35 -0.66 13.30
CA VAL A 216 -6.14 -0.18 13.97
C VAL A 216 -5.21 0.50 12.98
N SER A 217 -4.86 -0.20 11.89
CA SER A 217 -3.96 0.29 10.85
C SER A 217 -4.46 1.62 10.26
N THR A 218 -5.75 1.70 9.92
CA THR A 218 -6.40 2.92 9.41
C THR A 218 -6.27 4.07 10.41
N SER A 219 -6.56 3.83 11.68
CA SER A 219 -6.62 4.89 12.69
C SER A 219 -5.24 5.47 13.01
N LEU A 220 -4.19 4.64 12.99
CA LEU A 220 -2.82 5.06 13.27
C LEU A 220 -2.11 5.72 12.08
N THR A 221 -2.48 5.35 10.84
CA THR A 221 -1.76 5.79 9.63
C THR A 221 -2.49 6.85 8.83
N SER A 222 -3.80 7.04 9.02
CA SER A 222 -4.56 8.04 8.29
C SER A 222 -4.15 9.46 8.70
N PRO A 223 -4.05 10.41 7.74
CA PRO A 223 -3.91 11.81 8.06
C PRO A 223 -5.04 12.30 8.96
N ASN A 224 -4.68 12.89 10.10
CA ASN A 224 -5.62 13.33 11.11
C ASN A 224 -5.46 14.82 11.40
N LEU A 225 -6.53 15.59 11.22
CA LEU A 225 -6.56 17.03 11.48
C LEU A 225 -6.22 17.36 12.93
N ALA A 226 -6.59 16.50 13.89
CA ALA A 226 -6.27 16.69 15.30
C ALA A 226 -4.76 16.57 15.61
N ASP A 227 -3.98 15.95 14.71
CA ASP A 227 -2.52 15.86 14.83
C ASP A 227 -1.82 17.14 14.34
N TYR A 228 -2.41 17.82 13.35
CA TYR A 228 -1.92 19.07 12.78
C TYR A 228 -2.46 20.32 13.49
N PHE A 229 -3.64 20.24 14.11
CA PHE A 229 -4.32 21.34 14.78
C PHE A 229 -4.75 20.91 16.19
N PRO A 230 -3.97 21.24 17.23
CA PRO A 230 -4.23 20.79 18.61
C PRO A 230 -5.63 21.14 19.14
N ILE A 231 -6.22 22.26 18.70
CA ILE A 231 -7.57 22.68 19.11
C ILE A 231 -8.66 21.68 18.68
N LEU A 232 -8.43 20.91 17.61
CA LEU A 232 -9.39 19.94 17.09
C LEU A 232 -9.36 18.59 17.84
N ARG A 233 -8.40 18.39 18.77
CA ARG A 233 -8.27 17.13 19.52
C ARG A 233 -9.48 16.81 20.39
N ILE A 234 -10.19 17.83 20.87
CA ILE A 234 -11.32 17.68 21.79
C ILE A 234 -12.52 17.07 21.06
N ILE A 235 -12.75 17.46 19.82
CA ILE A 235 -13.95 17.07 19.06
C ILE A 235 -13.76 15.83 18.20
N ASP A 236 -12.50 15.41 17.93
CA ASP A 236 -12.15 14.27 17.07
C ASP A 236 -12.91 14.31 15.72
N PRO A 237 -12.64 15.31 14.86
CA PRO A 237 -13.51 15.63 13.72
C PRO A 237 -13.62 14.50 12.68
N GLN A 238 -12.61 13.62 12.63
CA GLN A 238 -12.58 12.47 11.73
C GLN A 238 -12.96 11.16 12.44
N GLY A 239 -13.25 11.19 13.74
CA GLY A 239 -13.61 10.02 14.54
C GLY A 239 -12.49 8.98 14.68
N LEU A 240 -11.24 9.33 14.35
CA LEU A 240 -10.12 8.38 14.30
C LEU A 240 -9.70 7.92 15.70
N LYS A 241 -9.79 8.81 16.70
CA LYS A 241 -9.51 8.42 18.09
C LYS A 241 -10.59 7.47 18.61
N LYS A 242 -11.87 7.79 18.38
CA LYS A 242 -12.99 6.92 18.77
C LYS A 242 -12.93 5.54 18.09
N ARG A 243 -12.59 5.51 16.80
CA ARG A 243 -12.38 4.26 16.07
C ARG A 243 -11.20 3.47 16.63
N ALA A 244 -10.09 4.14 16.95
CA ALA A 244 -8.95 3.51 17.60
C ALA A 244 -9.33 2.87 18.94
N GLU A 245 -10.08 3.57 19.81
CA GLU A 245 -10.55 3.01 21.09
C GLU A 245 -11.30 1.69 20.89
N PHE A 246 -12.26 1.66 19.96
CA PHE A 246 -13.04 0.47 19.67
C PHE A 246 -12.18 -0.67 19.11
N CYS A 247 -11.37 -0.41 18.08
CA CYS A 247 -10.58 -1.43 17.41
C CYS A 247 -9.45 -1.96 18.30
N PHE A 248 -8.79 -1.08 19.07
CA PHE A 248 -7.71 -1.47 19.98
C PHE A 248 -8.29 -2.31 21.12
N GLY A 249 -9.40 -1.86 21.72
CA GLY A 249 -10.07 -2.61 22.78
C GLY A 249 -10.50 -4.01 22.32
N LYS A 250 -11.04 -4.13 21.10
CA LYS A 250 -11.41 -5.44 20.53
C LYS A 250 -10.22 -6.37 20.36
N LEU A 251 -9.08 -5.88 19.84
CA LEU A 251 -7.87 -6.70 19.73
C LEU A 251 -7.29 -7.09 21.09
N LEU A 252 -7.23 -6.14 22.03
CA LEU A 252 -6.72 -6.41 23.38
C LEU A 252 -7.58 -7.44 24.13
N ALA A 253 -8.90 -7.42 23.93
CA ALA A 253 -9.81 -8.44 24.48
C ALA A 253 -9.52 -9.83 23.89
N ILE A 254 -9.31 -9.93 22.57
CA ILE A 254 -8.94 -11.20 21.93
C ILE A 254 -7.61 -11.73 22.50
N PHE A 255 -6.61 -10.87 22.69
CA PHE A 255 -5.34 -11.28 23.30
C PHE A 255 -5.50 -11.70 24.76
N GLU A 256 -6.38 -11.03 25.50
CA GLU A 256 -6.72 -11.41 26.87
C GLU A 256 -7.35 -12.80 26.96
N ASP A 257 -8.31 -13.10 26.08
CA ASP A 257 -8.94 -14.42 26.00
C ASP A 257 -7.91 -15.51 25.68
N LEU A 258 -7.00 -15.26 24.73
CA LEU A 258 -5.93 -16.21 24.36
C LEU A 258 -4.93 -16.43 25.50
N ILE A 259 -4.57 -15.37 26.25
CA ILE A 259 -3.72 -15.48 27.43
C ILE A 259 -4.41 -16.33 28.49
N ASN A 260 -5.68 -16.07 28.78
CA ASN A 260 -6.45 -16.80 29.80
C ASN A 260 -6.58 -18.28 29.43
N GLN A 261 -6.96 -18.58 28.18
CA GLN A 261 -7.01 -19.96 27.65
C GLN A 261 -5.65 -20.66 27.79
N ARG A 262 -4.54 -19.96 27.56
CA ARG A 262 -3.20 -20.54 27.72
C ARG A 262 -2.89 -20.85 29.17
N LEU A 263 -3.22 -19.95 30.08
CA LEU A 263 -3.00 -20.13 31.52
C LEU A 263 -3.83 -21.31 32.06
N GLU A 264 -5.10 -21.44 31.64
CA GLU A 264 -5.96 -22.58 31.98
C GLU A 264 -5.40 -23.90 31.43
N SER A 265 -4.95 -23.92 30.17
CA SER A 265 -4.33 -25.09 29.55
C SER A 265 -3.07 -25.56 30.30
N ARG A 266 -2.25 -24.63 30.79
CA ARG A 266 -1.08 -24.93 31.65
C ARG A 266 -1.49 -25.55 32.98
N GLN A 267 -2.53 -25.00 33.63
CA GLN A 267 -3.04 -25.55 34.89
C GLN A 267 -3.58 -26.97 34.72
N ASN A 268 -4.19 -27.26 33.56
CA ASN A 268 -4.70 -28.59 33.21
C ASN A 268 -3.60 -29.57 32.74
N GLY A 269 -2.32 -29.19 32.80
CA GLY A 269 -1.20 -30.08 32.43
C GLY A 269 -1.03 -30.33 30.93
N SER A 270 -1.59 -29.46 30.07
CA SER A 270 -1.38 -29.56 28.62
C SER A 270 0.09 -29.32 28.25
N PRO A 271 0.59 -29.94 27.16
CA PRO A 271 1.95 -29.70 26.70
C PRO A 271 2.17 -28.24 26.29
N LYS A 272 3.35 -27.72 26.58
CA LYS A 272 3.74 -26.36 26.19
C LYS A 272 3.77 -26.22 24.66
N LYS A 273 3.25 -25.09 24.18
CA LYS A 273 3.30 -24.73 22.75
C LYS A 273 4.63 -24.05 22.41
N ASN A 274 5.05 -24.12 21.15
CA ASN A 274 6.27 -23.45 20.69
C ASN A 274 5.93 -22.13 19.96
N ASP A 275 5.32 -21.18 20.68
CA ASP A 275 4.94 -19.87 20.15
C ASP A 275 5.42 -18.71 21.07
N LEU A 276 5.25 -17.47 20.58
CA LEU A 276 5.68 -16.29 21.34
C LEU A 276 4.92 -16.16 22.67
N LEU A 277 3.61 -16.42 22.69
CA LEU A 277 2.83 -16.34 23.92
C LEU A 277 3.39 -17.28 25.00
N GLU A 278 3.74 -18.52 24.65
CA GLU A 278 4.35 -19.45 25.59
C GLU A 278 5.70 -18.91 26.11
N ALA A 279 6.52 -18.38 25.22
CA ALA A 279 7.83 -17.83 25.57
C ALA A 279 7.73 -16.63 26.52
N LEU A 280 6.77 -15.72 26.28
CA LEU A 280 6.53 -14.56 27.13
C LEU A 280 6.01 -14.96 28.52
N LEU A 281 5.14 -15.97 28.58
CA LEU A 281 4.64 -16.49 29.85
C LEU A 281 5.73 -17.23 30.64
N ASP A 282 6.64 -17.95 29.98
CA ASP A 282 7.77 -18.64 30.61
C ASP A 282 8.82 -17.67 31.16
N GLN A 283 9.06 -16.56 30.46
CA GLN A 283 10.10 -15.59 30.84
C GLN A 283 9.54 -14.37 31.58
N ARG A 284 8.31 -14.48 32.09
CA ARG A 284 7.59 -13.40 32.75
C ARG A 284 8.37 -12.82 33.94
N GLU A 285 8.88 -13.70 34.80
CA GLU A 285 9.65 -13.32 35.99
C GLU A 285 11.03 -12.77 35.60
N GLN A 286 11.69 -13.39 34.62
CA GLN A 286 13.02 -12.98 34.15
C GLN A 286 13.01 -11.56 33.59
N TYR A 287 11.98 -11.20 32.83
CA TYR A 287 11.85 -9.86 32.26
C TYR A 287 11.09 -8.87 33.13
N ASP A 288 10.53 -9.29 34.27
CA ASP A 288 9.63 -8.46 35.08
C ASP A 288 8.53 -7.81 34.22
N ILE A 289 7.72 -8.66 33.59
CA ILE A 289 6.58 -8.24 32.74
C ILE A 289 5.23 -8.70 33.31
N SER A 290 4.25 -7.82 33.24
CA SER A 290 2.87 -8.09 33.62
C SER A 290 2.08 -8.73 32.47
N LEU A 291 0.96 -9.40 32.78
CA LEU A 291 0.04 -9.89 31.75
C LEU A 291 -0.50 -8.74 30.87
N LYS A 292 -0.65 -7.54 31.45
CA LYS A 292 -1.01 -6.33 30.70
C LYS A 292 0.06 -5.99 29.66
N GLU A 293 1.33 -5.98 30.03
CA GLU A 293 2.42 -5.72 29.07
C GLU A 293 2.50 -6.81 28.00
N ILE A 294 2.25 -8.08 28.33
CA ILE A 294 2.16 -9.16 27.33
C ILE A 294 1.09 -8.85 26.27
N LYS A 295 -0.09 -8.35 26.66
CA LYS A 295 -1.14 -7.94 25.69
C LYS A 295 -0.63 -6.88 24.70
N TYR A 296 0.12 -5.89 25.18
CA TYR A 296 0.68 -4.84 24.31
C TYR A 296 1.87 -5.33 23.48
N ILE A 297 2.67 -6.27 23.99
CA ILE A 297 3.73 -6.92 23.21
C ILE A 297 3.13 -7.68 22.02
N LEU A 298 2.07 -8.45 22.27
CA LEU A 298 1.33 -9.17 21.23
C LEU A 298 0.67 -8.22 20.23
N PHE A 299 0.12 -7.10 20.73
CA PHE A 299 -0.40 -6.03 19.89
C PHE A 299 0.68 -5.50 18.94
N ASP A 300 1.82 -5.07 19.44
CA ASP A 300 2.93 -4.56 18.63
C ASP A 300 3.51 -5.60 17.67
N ALA A 301 3.50 -6.88 18.04
CA ALA A 301 3.96 -7.98 17.19
C ALA A 301 2.97 -8.34 16.08
N THR A 302 1.71 -7.92 16.19
CA THR A 302 0.67 -8.22 15.19
C THR A 302 0.95 -7.43 13.91
N PRO A 303 0.89 -8.06 12.72
CA PRO A 303 1.10 -7.36 11.47
C PRO A 303 -0.05 -6.39 11.25
N TYR A 304 0.23 -5.09 11.34
CA TYR A 304 -0.71 -4.05 10.91
C TYR A 304 -0.53 -3.67 9.45
N SER A 305 0.13 -4.54 8.66
CA SER A 305 0.57 -4.33 7.28
C SER A 305 -0.38 -3.34 6.64
N GLY A 306 0.14 -2.12 6.44
CA GLY A 306 -0.64 -0.93 6.19
C GLY A 306 -1.74 -1.25 5.20
N ASN A 307 -2.97 -0.80 5.48
CA ASN A 307 -4.07 -0.86 4.52
C ASN A 307 -3.51 -0.72 3.10
N TRP A 308 -3.50 -1.80 2.32
CA TRP A 308 -2.96 -1.79 0.96
C TRP A 308 -3.73 -0.79 0.07
N LYS A 309 -4.94 -0.41 0.52
CA LYS A 309 -5.70 0.77 0.05
C LYS A 309 -4.87 2.07 -0.06
N PHE A 310 -3.88 2.30 0.80
CA PHE A 310 -3.11 3.56 0.82
C PHE A 310 -1.86 3.56 -0.07
N GLU A 311 -1.24 2.42 -0.32
CA GLU A 311 0.00 2.38 -1.11
C GLU A 311 -0.28 2.54 -2.61
N PHE A 312 -1.48 2.17 -3.07
CA PHE A 312 -1.85 2.25 -4.48
C PHE A 312 -2.91 3.29 -4.84
N GLY A 313 -3.63 3.87 -3.87
CA GLY A 313 -4.73 4.79 -4.20
C GLY A 313 -5.81 4.15 -5.07
N ILE A 314 -5.81 2.82 -5.16
CA ILE A 314 -6.84 2.01 -5.81
C ILE A 314 -7.71 1.49 -4.67
N LYS A 315 -8.94 1.97 -4.57
CA LYS A 315 -9.91 1.33 -3.68
C LYS A 315 -10.21 -0.05 -4.24
N SER A 316 -10.24 -1.08 -3.39
CA SER A 316 -10.80 -2.40 -3.75
C SER A 316 -12.21 -2.26 -4.36
N GLU A 317 -13.04 -1.33 -3.86
CA GLU A 317 -14.35 -0.97 -4.45
C GLU A 317 -14.26 -0.28 -5.82
N GLU A 318 -13.12 0.32 -6.17
CA GLU A 318 -12.88 0.90 -7.50
C GLU A 318 -12.32 -0.10 -8.50
N VAL A 319 -11.97 -1.31 -8.07
CA VAL A 319 -11.51 -2.40 -8.92
C VAL A 319 -12.16 -3.69 -8.43
N ASP A 320 -13.50 -3.72 -8.45
CA ASP A 320 -14.15 -4.99 -8.76
C ASP A 320 -13.81 -5.29 -10.22
N MET A 321 -12.71 -6.03 -10.46
CA MET A 321 -12.30 -6.41 -11.82
C MET A 321 -13.40 -7.19 -12.54
N LYS A 322 -14.28 -7.87 -11.78
CA LYS A 322 -15.39 -8.67 -12.31
C LYS A 322 -16.56 -7.77 -12.74
N GLU A 323 -16.92 -6.77 -11.93
CA GLU A 323 -18.04 -5.85 -12.23
C GLU A 323 -17.64 -4.69 -13.16
N LYS A 324 -16.39 -4.20 -13.06
CA LYS A 324 -15.91 -3.00 -13.76
C LYS A 324 -15.19 -3.30 -15.08
N PHE A 325 -14.58 -4.48 -15.20
CA PHE A 325 -13.86 -4.93 -16.41
C PHE A 325 -14.33 -6.31 -16.93
N GLY A 326 -15.27 -6.99 -16.27
CA GLY A 326 -15.68 -8.34 -16.67
C GLY A 326 -14.55 -9.39 -16.58
N LEU A 327 -13.45 -9.10 -15.89
CA LEU A 327 -12.27 -9.95 -15.82
C LEU A 327 -12.46 -11.03 -14.75
N SER A 328 -12.87 -12.23 -15.16
CA SER A 328 -12.49 -13.43 -14.41
C SER A 328 -11.11 -13.86 -14.91
N LEU A 329 -10.08 -13.70 -14.08
CA LEU A 329 -8.76 -14.26 -14.39
C LEU A 329 -8.87 -15.78 -14.29
N ARG A 330 -9.07 -16.46 -15.42
CA ARG A 330 -8.83 -17.91 -15.50
C ARG A 330 -7.33 -18.12 -15.36
N LEU A 331 -6.92 -18.43 -14.14
CA LEU A 331 -5.55 -18.80 -13.82
C LEU A 331 -5.14 -19.98 -14.73
N ARG A 332 -4.00 -19.87 -15.40
CA ARG A 332 -3.38 -21.02 -16.08
C ARG A 332 -2.56 -21.78 -15.04
N ARG A 333 -2.75 -23.10 -14.97
CA ARG A 333 -2.07 -23.98 -14.00
C ARG A 333 -0.55 -23.79 -13.99
N GLU A 334 0.05 -23.60 -15.17
CA GLU A 334 1.48 -23.35 -15.30
C GLU A 334 1.94 -22.05 -14.60
N LYS A 335 1.16 -20.96 -14.69
CA LYS A 335 1.49 -19.67 -14.06
C LYS A 335 1.27 -19.69 -12.55
N VAL A 336 0.25 -20.40 -12.08
CA VAL A 336 0.05 -20.65 -10.64
C VAL A 336 1.23 -21.45 -10.07
N LYS A 337 1.66 -22.48 -10.80
CA LYS A 337 2.82 -23.28 -10.41
C LYS A 337 4.10 -22.43 -10.34
N GLN A 338 4.37 -21.59 -11.33
CA GLN A 338 5.54 -20.68 -11.31
C GLN A 338 5.54 -19.74 -10.09
N LEU A 339 4.39 -19.17 -9.74
CA LEU A 339 4.26 -18.35 -8.53
C LEU A 339 4.51 -19.17 -7.26
N CYS A 340 3.96 -20.37 -7.18
CA CYS A 340 4.15 -21.27 -6.03
C CYS A 340 5.60 -21.71 -5.87
N ASP A 341 6.26 -22.12 -6.95
CA ASP A 341 7.67 -22.49 -6.96
C ASP A 341 8.53 -21.30 -6.48
N TYR A 342 8.24 -20.07 -6.94
CA TYR A 342 8.92 -18.85 -6.47
C TYR A 342 8.70 -18.58 -4.98
N LEU A 343 7.46 -18.67 -4.48
CA LEU A 343 7.15 -18.44 -3.06
C LEU A 343 7.81 -19.48 -2.16
N GLU A 344 7.81 -20.75 -2.57
CA GLU A 344 8.50 -21.82 -1.85
C GLU A 344 10.02 -21.60 -1.83
N GLU A 345 10.63 -21.22 -2.95
CA GLU A 345 12.06 -20.93 -3.03
C GLU A 345 12.45 -19.74 -2.13
N CYS A 346 11.67 -18.66 -2.14
CA CYS A 346 11.88 -17.53 -1.24
C CYS A 346 11.74 -17.93 0.24
N CYS A 347 10.77 -18.79 0.56
CA CYS A 347 10.58 -19.31 1.90
C CYS A 347 11.77 -20.16 2.37
N VAL A 348 12.32 -20.99 1.50
CA VAL A 348 13.50 -21.84 1.78
C VAL A 348 14.76 -20.99 1.94
N SER A 349 14.95 -20.01 1.06
CA SER A 349 16.12 -19.12 1.06
C SER A 349 16.05 -17.99 2.09
N GLY A 350 14.92 -17.82 2.78
CA GLY A 350 14.70 -16.73 3.75
C GLY A 350 14.64 -15.33 3.10
N ARG A 351 14.39 -15.26 1.79
CA ARG A 351 14.28 -13.99 1.06
C ARG A 351 12.94 -13.32 1.37
N ALA A 352 12.97 -12.01 1.59
CA ALA A 352 11.76 -11.21 1.72
C ALA A 352 11.03 -11.16 0.37
N VAL A 353 9.71 -11.38 0.40
CA VAL A 353 8.88 -11.37 -0.81
C VAL A 353 7.94 -10.18 -0.76
N ASN A 354 7.91 -9.40 -1.84
CA ASN A 354 6.81 -8.48 -2.10
C ASN A 354 5.70 -9.26 -2.83
N ILE A 355 4.68 -9.67 -2.07
CA ILE A 355 3.57 -10.48 -2.61
C ILE A 355 2.80 -9.72 -3.68
N GLU A 356 2.68 -8.40 -3.57
CA GLU A 356 2.02 -7.58 -4.59
C GLU A 356 2.82 -7.53 -5.89
N GLU A 357 4.15 -7.38 -5.79
CA GLU A 357 5.01 -7.41 -6.98
C GLU A 357 4.93 -8.77 -7.67
N ALA A 358 4.93 -9.85 -6.88
CA ALA A 358 4.79 -11.21 -7.40
C ALA A 358 3.41 -11.41 -8.05
N ALA A 359 2.34 -10.95 -7.42
CA ALA A 359 0.99 -11.01 -7.97
C ALA A 359 0.83 -10.19 -9.26
N PHE A 360 1.35 -8.96 -9.28
CA PHE A 360 1.34 -8.10 -10.45
C PHE A 360 2.13 -8.73 -11.60
N THR A 361 3.33 -9.24 -11.30
CA THR A 361 4.18 -9.96 -12.26
C THR A 361 3.48 -11.18 -12.84
N THR A 362 2.83 -11.98 -11.99
CA THR A 362 2.05 -13.16 -12.42
C THR A 362 0.89 -12.77 -13.32
N THR A 363 0.15 -11.72 -12.96
CA THR A 363 -0.98 -11.20 -13.74
C THR A 363 -0.52 -10.64 -15.08
N LEU A 364 0.59 -9.89 -15.08
CA LEU A 364 1.20 -9.35 -16.27
C LEU A 364 1.66 -10.45 -17.21
N ASN A 365 2.34 -11.47 -16.70
CA ASN A 365 2.80 -12.64 -17.45
C ASN A 365 1.62 -13.46 -18.00
N LEU A 366 0.54 -13.62 -17.24
CA LEU A 366 -0.67 -14.29 -17.73
C LEU A 366 -1.28 -13.56 -18.93
N MET A 367 -1.43 -12.24 -18.85
CA MET A 367 -1.98 -11.42 -19.94
C MET A 367 -1.03 -11.41 -21.14
N SER A 368 0.24 -11.12 -20.92
CA SER A 368 1.23 -10.99 -21.99
C SER A 368 1.56 -12.30 -22.69
N SER A 369 1.61 -13.42 -21.96
CA SER A 369 1.74 -14.76 -22.55
C SER A 369 0.54 -15.10 -23.43
N THR A 370 -0.68 -14.71 -23.02
CA THR A 370 -1.89 -14.94 -23.82
C THR A 370 -1.94 -14.06 -25.08
N LEU A 371 -1.56 -12.79 -24.96
CA LEU A 371 -1.65 -11.82 -26.06
C LEU A 371 -0.49 -11.95 -27.05
N PHE A 372 0.72 -12.22 -26.54
CA PHE A 372 1.97 -12.06 -27.28
C PHE A 372 2.92 -13.26 -27.17
N SER A 373 2.58 -14.33 -26.43
CA SER A 373 3.50 -15.42 -26.08
C SER A 373 4.85 -14.92 -25.56
N VAL A 374 4.81 -13.88 -24.73
CA VAL A 374 5.98 -13.26 -24.08
C VAL A 374 5.63 -13.04 -22.62
N ASP A 375 6.56 -13.35 -21.73
CA ASP A 375 6.49 -12.94 -20.32
C ASP A 375 7.25 -11.63 -20.17
N PHE A 376 6.55 -10.55 -19.78
CA PHE A 376 7.18 -9.24 -19.58
C PHE A 376 7.81 -9.04 -18.20
N GLY A 377 7.48 -9.91 -17.25
CA GLY A 377 7.88 -9.79 -15.87
C GLY A 377 8.81 -10.91 -15.41
N ASN A 378 9.87 -10.54 -14.69
CA ASN A 378 10.71 -11.44 -13.91
C ASN A 378 10.51 -11.12 -12.43
N TYR A 379 10.29 -12.14 -11.60
CA TYR A 379 10.12 -11.99 -10.16
C TYR A 379 11.37 -11.42 -9.47
N ASP A 380 12.56 -11.74 -9.96
CA ASP A 380 13.84 -11.29 -9.38
C ASP A 380 14.39 -10.00 -10.02
N ASP A 381 13.83 -9.54 -11.14
CA ASP A 381 14.24 -8.31 -11.83
C ASP A 381 13.04 -7.41 -12.14
N PRO A 382 12.66 -6.52 -11.20
CA PRO A 382 11.58 -5.59 -11.43
C PRO A 382 11.91 -4.52 -12.50
N ASN A 383 13.17 -4.35 -12.91
CA ASN A 383 13.63 -3.15 -13.63
C ASN A 383 13.84 -3.30 -15.14
N SER A 384 14.02 -4.49 -15.71
CA SER A 384 14.42 -4.58 -17.14
C SER A 384 13.29 -4.33 -18.14
N SER A 385 12.06 -4.77 -17.85
CA SER A 385 10.90 -4.66 -18.76
C SER A 385 9.58 -4.39 -18.02
N THR A 386 9.43 -5.03 -16.86
CA THR A 386 8.28 -4.94 -15.96
C THR A 386 7.99 -3.50 -15.55
N GLN A 387 9.00 -2.73 -15.13
CA GLN A 387 8.81 -1.37 -14.61
C GLN A 387 8.23 -0.39 -15.65
N LYS A 388 8.75 -0.40 -16.88
CA LYS A 388 8.28 0.51 -17.95
C LYS A 388 6.82 0.23 -18.31
N LEU A 389 6.48 -1.06 -18.45
CA LEU A 389 5.13 -1.50 -18.78
C LEU A 389 4.18 -1.27 -17.60
N LYS A 390 4.60 -1.58 -16.37
CA LYS A 390 3.89 -1.33 -15.12
C LYS A 390 3.56 0.14 -14.93
N GLU A 391 4.53 1.03 -15.11
CA GLU A 391 4.32 2.48 -15.02
C GLU A 391 3.29 2.97 -16.04
N ALA A 392 3.32 2.41 -17.25
CA ALA A 392 2.40 2.78 -18.31
C ALA A 392 0.98 2.26 -18.03
N VAL A 393 0.82 0.97 -17.67
CA VAL A 393 -0.47 0.37 -17.28
C VAL A 393 -1.06 1.06 -16.06
N GLN A 394 -0.28 1.24 -14.99
CA GLN A 394 -0.75 1.90 -13.77
C GLN A 394 -1.07 3.37 -14.03
N GLY A 395 -0.29 4.04 -14.89
CA GLY A 395 -0.54 5.41 -15.33
C GLY A 395 -1.88 5.56 -16.03
N VAL A 396 -2.19 4.67 -16.98
CA VAL A 396 -3.49 4.63 -17.68
C VAL A 396 -4.62 4.31 -16.70
N SER A 397 -4.49 3.25 -15.89
CA SER A 397 -5.51 2.86 -14.91
C SER A 397 -5.83 4.01 -13.96
N THR A 398 -4.81 4.64 -13.36
CA THR A 398 -5.00 5.75 -12.41
C THR A 398 -5.70 6.94 -13.06
N SER A 399 -5.34 7.26 -14.32
CA SER A 399 -5.96 8.37 -15.04
C SER A 399 -7.42 8.10 -15.41
N LEU A 400 -7.77 6.85 -15.70
CA LEU A 400 -9.14 6.45 -16.06
C LEU A 400 -10.07 6.27 -14.86
N THR A 401 -9.54 5.89 -13.69
CA THR A 401 -10.34 5.67 -12.47
C THR A 401 -10.40 6.89 -11.55
N SER A 402 -9.56 7.90 -11.76
CA SER A 402 -9.59 9.12 -10.95
C SER A 402 -10.84 9.96 -11.25
N PRO A 403 -11.58 10.44 -10.23
CA PRO A 403 -12.70 11.34 -10.44
C PRO A 403 -12.23 12.64 -11.10
N ASN A 404 -12.74 12.90 -12.31
CA ASN A 404 -12.37 14.06 -13.11
C ASN A 404 -13.33 15.22 -12.82
N LEU A 405 -12.79 16.38 -12.45
CA LEU A 405 -13.57 17.60 -12.23
C LEU A 405 -14.41 17.97 -13.45
N ALA A 406 -13.93 17.65 -14.65
CA ALA A 406 -14.61 17.87 -15.91
C ALA A 406 -15.75 16.89 -16.20
N ASP A 407 -15.89 15.80 -15.43
CA ASP A 407 -17.07 14.92 -15.48
C ASP A 407 -18.26 15.53 -14.71
N TYR A 408 -18.00 16.41 -13.73
CA TYR A 408 -19.02 17.15 -12.98
C TYR A 408 -19.33 18.52 -13.58
N PHE A 409 -18.34 19.14 -14.24
CA PHE A 409 -18.46 20.47 -14.84
C PHE A 409 -17.99 20.45 -16.30
N PRO A 410 -18.89 20.21 -17.28
CA PRO A 410 -18.53 20.02 -18.69
C PRO A 410 -17.74 21.17 -19.31
N ILE A 411 -17.94 22.42 -18.84
CA ILE A 411 -17.22 23.60 -19.32
C ILE A 411 -15.70 23.53 -19.03
N LEU A 412 -15.29 22.75 -18.02
CA LEU A 412 -13.89 22.56 -17.65
C LEU A 412 -13.19 21.47 -18.48
N ARG A 413 -13.88 20.75 -19.39
CA ARG A 413 -13.28 19.71 -20.23
C ARG A 413 -12.15 20.21 -21.13
N ILE A 414 -12.22 21.47 -21.55
CA ILE A 414 -11.25 22.07 -22.49
C ILE A 414 -9.89 22.29 -21.82
N ILE A 415 -9.86 22.53 -20.51
CA ILE A 415 -8.66 22.98 -19.80
C ILE A 415 -7.93 21.86 -19.04
N ASP A 416 -8.47 20.64 -19.00
CA ASP A 416 -7.92 19.48 -18.26
C ASP A 416 -7.38 19.89 -16.87
N PRO A 417 -8.25 20.37 -15.97
CA PRO A 417 -7.84 21.11 -14.77
C PRO A 417 -7.00 20.27 -13.80
N GLN A 418 -7.09 18.93 -13.90
CA GLN A 418 -6.35 17.98 -13.08
C GLN A 418 -5.21 17.29 -13.87
N GLY A 419 -5.01 17.65 -15.13
CA GLY A 419 -4.00 17.05 -16.00
C GLY A 419 -4.23 15.56 -16.28
N LEU A 420 -5.44 15.04 -16.03
CA LEU A 420 -5.74 13.61 -16.13
C LEU A 420 -5.75 13.15 -17.57
N LYS A 421 -6.28 13.97 -18.49
CA LYS A 421 -6.30 13.67 -19.93
C LYS A 421 -4.88 13.63 -20.49
N LYS A 422 -4.08 14.67 -20.24
CA LYS A 422 -2.67 14.71 -20.69
C LYS A 422 -1.84 13.57 -20.11
N ARG A 423 -2.06 13.23 -18.84
CA ARG A 423 -1.39 12.10 -18.20
C ARG A 423 -1.83 10.76 -18.80
N ALA A 424 -3.11 10.59 -19.10
CA ALA A 424 -3.62 9.41 -19.79
C ALA A 424 -2.94 9.29 -21.15
N GLU A 425 -3.00 10.32 -22.00
CA GLU A 425 -2.40 10.34 -23.34
C GLU A 425 -0.90 9.99 -23.32
N PHE A 426 -0.15 10.54 -22.37
CA PHE A 426 1.26 10.21 -22.19
C PHE A 426 1.48 8.73 -21.85
N CYS A 427 0.68 8.16 -20.94
CA CYS A 427 0.80 6.74 -20.57
C CYS A 427 0.30 5.81 -21.69
N PHE A 428 -0.72 6.22 -22.43
CA PHE A 428 -1.20 5.57 -23.65
C PHE A 428 -0.10 5.49 -24.71
N GLY A 429 0.60 6.60 -24.97
CA GLY A 429 1.71 6.63 -25.91
C GLY A 429 2.81 5.63 -25.56
N LYS A 430 3.16 5.51 -24.27
CA LYS A 430 4.14 4.52 -23.81
C LYS A 430 3.68 3.07 -24.05
N LEU A 431 2.40 2.76 -23.80
CA LEU A 431 1.86 1.41 -24.06
C LEU A 431 1.82 1.09 -25.56
N LEU A 432 1.38 2.03 -26.39
CA LEU A 432 1.31 1.83 -27.83
C LEU A 432 2.70 1.61 -28.45
N ALA A 433 3.72 2.30 -27.95
CA ALA A 433 5.11 2.08 -28.38
C ALA A 433 5.58 0.64 -28.07
N ILE A 434 5.25 0.12 -26.88
CA ILE A 434 5.59 -1.27 -26.51
C ILE A 434 4.88 -2.27 -27.45
N PHE A 435 3.59 -2.06 -27.74
CA PHE A 435 2.86 -2.92 -28.68
C PHE A 435 3.38 -2.82 -30.11
N GLU A 436 3.79 -1.63 -30.53
CA GLU A 436 4.41 -1.41 -31.83
C GLU A 436 5.73 -2.18 -31.98
N ASP A 437 6.61 -2.11 -30.99
CA ASP A 437 7.86 -2.87 -30.98
C ASP A 437 7.59 -4.38 -31.10
N LEU A 438 6.61 -4.91 -30.38
CA LEU A 438 6.24 -6.33 -30.43
C LEU A 438 5.65 -6.75 -31.78
N ILE A 439 4.80 -5.92 -32.36
CA ILE A 439 4.23 -6.15 -33.70
C ILE A 439 5.36 -6.18 -34.73
N ASN A 440 6.27 -5.20 -34.67
CA ASN A 440 7.39 -5.10 -35.61
C ASN A 440 8.34 -6.29 -35.49
N GLN A 441 8.74 -6.67 -34.27
CA GLN A 441 9.53 -7.87 -34.01
C GLN A 441 8.86 -9.14 -34.57
N ARG A 442 7.53 -9.22 -34.50
CA ARG A 442 6.81 -10.39 -35.03
C ARG A 442 6.75 -10.40 -36.55
N LEU A 443 6.53 -9.26 -37.18
CA LEU A 443 6.57 -9.12 -38.64
C LEU A 443 7.97 -9.46 -39.18
N GLU A 444 9.03 -9.00 -38.52
CA GLU A 444 10.42 -9.37 -38.86
C GLU A 444 10.65 -10.88 -38.71
N SER A 445 10.15 -11.50 -37.63
CA SER A 445 10.26 -12.94 -37.43
C SER A 445 9.58 -13.76 -38.54
N ARG A 446 8.41 -13.28 -39.04
CA ARG A 446 7.72 -13.89 -40.19
C ARG A 446 8.56 -13.78 -41.47
N GLN A 447 9.15 -12.62 -41.73
CA GLN A 447 10.03 -12.42 -42.90
C GLN A 447 11.25 -13.34 -42.85
N ASN A 448 11.76 -13.60 -41.65
CA ASN A 448 12.89 -14.51 -41.41
C ASN A 448 12.50 -16.00 -41.41
N GLY A 449 11.25 -16.36 -41.74
CA GLY A 449 10.79 -17.74 -41.84
C GLY A 449 10.63 -18.46 -40.49
N SER A 450 10.51 -17.71 -39.39
CA SER A 450 10.29 -18.30 -38.06
C SER A 450 8.88 -18.89 -37.96
N PRO A 451 8.68 -20.01 -37.22
CA PRO A 451 7.37 -20.62 -37.05
C PRO A 451 6.39 -19.65 -36.37
N LYS A 452 5.15 -19.62 -36.87
CA LYS A 452 4.07 -18.81 -36.28
C LYS A 452 3.79 -19.25 -34.84
N LYS A 453 3.61 -18.28 -33.94
CA LYS A 453 3.20 -18.56 -32.56
C LYS A 453 1.68 -18.81 -32.47
N ASN A 454 1.25 -19.47 -31.40
CA ASN A 454 -0.18 -19.70 -31.14
C ASN A 454 -0.71 -18.66 -30.14
N ASP A 455 -0.79 -17.40 -30.55
CA ASP A 455 -1.28 -16.29 -29.72
C ASP A 455 -2.25 -15.35 -30.46
N LEU A 456 -2.87 -14.44 -29.69
CA LEU A 456 -3.83 -13.47 -30.24
C LEU A 456 -3.15 -12.55 -31.25
N LEU A 457 -1.90 -12.13 -31.03
CA LEU A 457 -1.19 -11.29 -31.99
C LEU A 457 -1.04 -12.00 -33.34
N GLU A 458 -0.66 -13.27 -33.39
CA GLU A 458 -0.63 -14.01 -34.66
C GLU A 458 -2.01 -14.12 -35.30
N ALA A 459 -3.04 -14.41 -34.52
CA ALA A 459 -4.40 -14.49 -35.03
C ALA A 459 -4.83 -13.15 -35.66
N LEU A 460 -4.53 -12.02 -35.02
CA LEU A 460 -4.83 -10.69 -35.56
C LEU A 460 -4.02 -10.35 -36.81
N LEU A 461 -2.75 -10.77 -36.88
CA LEU A 461 -1.92 -10.58 -38.06
C LEU A 461 -2.41 -11.44 -39.24
N ASP A 462 -2.88 -12.66 -39.00
CA ASP A 462 -3.50 -13.52 -40.02
C ASP A 462 -4.84 -12.94 -40.51
N GLN A 463 -5.67 -12.41 -39.60
CA GLN A 463 -6.91 -11.71 -39.96
C GLN A 463 -6.63 -10.44 -40.78
N ARG A 464 -5.52 -9.74 -40.54
CA ARG A 464 -5.11 -8.59 -41.37
C ARG A 464 -4.83 -8.99 -42.82
N GLU A 465 -4.17 -10.11 -43.05
CA GLU A 465 -3.93 -10.62 -44.41
C GLU A 465 -5.24 -11.01 -45.11
N GLN A 466 -6.25 -11.45 -44.34
CA GLN A 466 -7.52 -11.91 -44.88
C GLN A 466 -8.60 -10.82 -45.04
N TYR A 467 -8.61 -9.80 -44.18
CA TYR A 467 -9.70 -8.82 -44.06
C TYR A 467 -9.23 -7.33 -44.13
N ASP A 468 -7.99 -7.08 -44.54
CA ASP A 468 -7.40 -5.73 -44.69
C ASP A 468 -7.46 -4.85 -43.44
N ILE A 469 -7.28 -5.47 -42.26
CA ILE A 469 -7.24 -4.75 -40.98
C ILE A 469 -5.93 -3.97 -40.89
N SER A 470 -6.00 -2.68 -40.57
CA SER A 470 -4.81 -1.84 -40.42
C SER A 470 -4.01 -2.19 -39.16
N LEU A 471 -2.69 -1.94 -39.17
CA LEU A 471 -1.85 -2.07 -37.97
C LEU A 471 -2.32 -1.16 -36.83
N LYS A 472 -2.91 -0.01 -37.17
CA LYS A 472 -3.52 0.91 -36.22
C LYS A 472 -4.67 0.22 -35.48
N GLU A 473 -5.56 -0.46 -36.20
CA GLU A 473 -6.68 -1.20 -35.61
C GLU A 473 -6.21 -2.38 -34.75
N ILE A 474 -5.20 -3.14 -35.19
CA ILE A 474 -4.60 -4.21 -34.37
C ILE A 474 -4.09 -3.65 -33.03
N LYS A 475 -3.36 -2.52 -33.04
CA LYS A 475 -2.89 -1.86 -31.80
C LYS A 475 -4.05 -1.49 -30.87
N TYR A 476 -5.16 -0.99 -31.42
CA TYR A 476 -6.36 -0.67 -30.64
C TYR A 476 -7.10 -1.91 -30.11
N ILE A 477 -7.14 -3.01 -30.88
CA ILE A 477 -7.74 -4.28 -30.46
C ILE A 477 -6.92 -4.91 -29.33
N LEU A 478 -5.59 -4.93 -29.45
CA LEU A 478 -4.70 -5.41 -28.39
C LEU A 478 -4.85 -4.58 -27.12
N PHE A 479 -5.02 -3.26 -27.26
CA PHE A 479 -5.34 -2.40 -26.14
C PHE A 479 -6.70 -2.75 -25.51
N GLY A 480 -7.78 -2.81 -26.30
CA GLY A 480 -9.13 -3.16 -25.84
C GLY A 480 -9.27 -4.59 -25.28
N GLY A 481 -8.42 -5.53 -25.72
CA GLY A 481 -8.31 -6.89 -25.21
C GLY A 481 -7.46 -7.01 -23.95
N SER A 482 -6.48 -6.12 -23.73
CA SER A 482 -5.70 -6.00 -22.49
C SER A 482 -6.44 -5.29 -21.36
N THR A 483 -7.45 -4.49 -21.70
CA THR A 483 -8.40 -3.87 -20.79
C THR A 483 -9.82 -4.28 -21.22
N GLN A 484 -10.18 -5.56 -21.06
CA GLN A 484 -11.51 -6.02 -21.50
C GLN A 484 -12.59 -5.13 -20.87
N GLY A 485 -13.43 -4.53 -21.73
CA GLY A 485 -14.67 -3.85 -21.36
C GLY A 485 -14.68 -2.32 -21.31
N CYS A 486 -13.60 -1.61 -20.97
CA CYS A 486 -13.72 -0.15 -20.74
C CYS A 486 -13.57 0.73 -21.98
N SER A 487 -12.88 0.29 -23.03
CA SER A 487 -12.37 1.22 -24.05
C SER A 487 -13.37 1.52 -25.16
N ILE A 488 -14.08 0.51 -25.69
CA ILE A 488 -14.86 0.70 -26.92
C ILE A 488 -16.21 1.37 -26.65
N GLN A 489 -16.90 1.05 -25.55
CA GLN A 489 -18.17 1.71 -25.19
C GLN A 489 -17.97 3.10 -24.56
N ALA A 490 -16.90 3.31 -23.77
CA ALA A 490 -16.61 4.63 -23.20
C ALA A 490 -16.02 5.62 -24.22
N MET A 491 -15.30 5.14 -25.25
CA MET A 491 -14.82 6.01 -26.33
C MET A 491 -15.93 6.34 -27.34
N LYS A 492 -16.85 5.41 -27.64
CA LYS A 492 -18.04 5.70 -28.48
C LYS A 492 -19.02 6.66 -27.80
N SER A 493 -19.17 6.62 -26.48
CA SER A 493 -20.07 7.54 -25.75
C SER A 493 -19.46 8.94 -25.47
N LYS A 494 -18.14 9.12 -25.65
CA LYS A 494 -17.43 10.39 -25.36
C LYS A 494 -17.02 11.19 -26.60
N GLY A 495 -17.57 10.89 -27.78
CA GLY A 495 -17.64 11.80 -28.95
C GLY A 495 -16.33 12.46 -29.41
N SER A 496 -15.16 11.88 -29.11
CA SER A 496 -13.88 12.56 -29.29
C SER A 496 -12.83 11.69 -29.94
N PHE A 497 -13.18 11.05 -31.06
CA PHE A 497 -12.26 10.71 -32.16
C PHE A 497 -13.10 10.49 -33.42
N SER A 498 -12.98 11.39 -34.41
CA SER A 498 -13.42 11.13 -35.79
C SER A 498 -12.27 10.41 -36.53
N PRO A 499 -12.59 9.62 -37.59
CA PRO A 499 -11.81 8.46 -38.04
C PRO A 499 -10.31 8.67 -38.27
#